data_AF-A0A7C2JK76-F1
#
_entry.id   AF-A0A7C2JK76-F1
#
_cell.length_a   1.000
_cell.length_b   1.000
_cell.length_c   1.000
_cell.angle_alpha   90.00
_cell.angle_beta   90.00
_cell.angle_gamma   90.00
#
_symmetry.space_group_name_H-M   'P 1'
#
loop_
_entity.id
_entity.type
_entity.pdbx_description
1 polymer ?
#
loop_
_entity_poly.entity_id
_entity_poly.type
_entity_poly.pdbx_seq_one_letter_code
_entity_poly.pdbx_strand_id
1 'polypeptide(L)'
;MKNNIALGFDSWIALAANQDGSVVVGQGRTQCFHPQPGDYTCYPAYRWPGGALTTTSTGNENDPYPSNGVAYGVTSNATQAVGSHGGHAVRWKLLGPSPANVVQEDLNVVYAPQVGNSLLQVAYDISSNGRYIVGVGCNATTQRDEAFLLDTWQSCPYCLPYTLILGDRDQQRGALRFHPQSDTFSVVGGCQPAGTRYYYGLDVHPQTGEIWACDILANRIVRLDPMGNCIQTIPMPSGYTGVPTGLSIHPGGRYLHVTNQGNRIDAYDMDTGQWIATTTVANVSNLYGLQWIDDSLYVCDFSGQQLLLLGGDPDQPLSEIGRTQTAYNPYDVTGYRQSGGRAPTDFLYITQTSGFYGRYSEVSLATHAWDTPGAIFGPYTFAPHPGNNNADGGGSVSFFGIVIDPSLCMLWVSDYVRGDLYSIELPSAQVFWRGSIEAGYKLGLGLALQPKCIVHSDDVDANGCVDDADLLRVLFAFGQSDQDLGRVDVNCDGTVDDADLLTVLFNFGTGC
;
A
#
# COMPACT_ATOMS: atom_id res chain seq x y z
N MET A 1 27.73 -21.91 -25.24
CA MET A 1 27.27 -21.49 -23.90
C MET A 1 27.99 -20.20 -23.53
N LYS A 2 27.27 -19.11 -23.25
CA LYS A 2 27.88 -17.93 -22.61
C LYS A 2 27.97 -18.24 -21.11
N ASN A 3 29.14 -18.03 -20.51
CA ASN A 3 29.46 -18.24 -19.09
C ASN A 3 29.50 -19.71 -18.64
N ASN A 4 30.66 -20.35 -18.80
CA ASN A 4 31.00 -21.68 -18.26
C ASN A 4 30.63 -21.81 -16.77
N ILE A 5 29.42 -22.26 -16.47
CA ILE A 5 29.13 -22.94 -15.21
C ILE A 5 29.77 -24.32 -15.38
N ALA A 6 30.82 -24.57 -14.61
CA ALA A 6 31.48 -25.87 -14.61
C ALA A 6 30.45 -26.94 -14.21
N LEU A 7 29.94 -27.68 -15.20
CA LEU A 7 29.18 -28.89 -14.99
C LEU A 7 30.18 -29.95 -14.53
N GLY A 8 30.48 -29.95 -13.22
CA GLY A 8 31.13 -31.07 -12.56
C GLY A 8 30.35 -32.37 -12.82
N PHE A 9 31.02 -33.51 -12.62
CA PHE A 9 30.75 -34.90 -13.06
C PHE A 9 29.34 -35.51 -12.96
N ASP A 10 28.30 -34.74 -12.67
CA ASP A 10 26.93 -35.18 -12.51
C ASP A 10 25.99 -34.59 -13.58
N SER A 11 24.87 -35.26 -13.85
CA SER A 11 23.88 -34.82 -14.86
C SER A 11 23.01 -33.68 -14.31
N TRP A 12 22.80 -32.64 -15.10
CA TRP A 12 21.99 -31.47 -14.72
C TRP A 12 20.91 -31.22 -15.76
N ILE A 13 19.74 -30.78 -15.31
CA ILE A 13 18.60 -30.45 -16.18
C ILE A 13 18.18 -29.01 -15.86
N ALA A 14 18.19 -28.14 -16.87
CA ALA A 14 17.60 -26.80 -16.80
C ALA A 14 16.16 -26.87 -17.32
N LEU A 15 15.22 -26.31 -16.57
CA LEU A 15 13.78 -26.44 -16.84
C LEU A 15 13.10 -25.10 -17.11
N ALA A 16 13.54 -24.02 -16.44
CA ALA A 16 13.03 -22.68 -16.69
C ALA A 16 14.12 -21.61 -16.49
N ALA A 17 13.90 -20.44 -17.09
CA ALA A 17 14.71 -19.25 -16.92
C ALA A 17 13.82 -18.04 -16.68
N ASN A 18 14.32 -17.07 -15.90
CA ASN A 18 13.64 -15.81 -15.71
C ASN A 18 13.72 -14.94 -16.99
N GLN A 19 13.03 -13.79 -17.00
CA GLN A 19 12.79 -13.00 -18.22
C GLN A 19 14.07 -12.51 -18.92
N ASP A 20 15.10 -12.13 -18.17
CA ASP A 20 16.38 -11.67 -18.71
C ASP A 20 17.44 -12.78 -18.83
N GLY A 21 17.09 -14.01 -18.44
CA GLY A 21 17.96 -15.17 -18.46
C GLY A 21 19.12 -15.12 -17.45
N SER A 22 19.10 -14.20 -16.48
CA SER A 22 20.11 -14.10 -15.44
C SER A 22 20.03 -15.24 -14.42
N VAL A 23 18.85 -15.84 -14.24
CA VAL A 23 18.61 -16.99 -13.36
C VAL A 23 17.92 -18.11 -14.12
N VAL A 24 18.50 -19.30 -14.03
CA VAL A 24 17.96 -20.56 -14.56
C VAL A 24 17.67 -21.49 -13.38
N VAL A 25 16.56 -22.21 -13.42
CA VAL A 25 16.20 -23.20 -12.40
C VAL A 25 16.03 -24.59 -13.01
N GLY A 26 16.17 -25.61 -12.19
CA GLY A 26 16.04 -26.99 -12.62
C GLY A 26 16.38 -28.00 -11.54
N GLN A 27 17.03 -29.08 -11.96
CA GLN A 27 17.43 -30.19 -11.09
C GLN A 27 18.90 -30.53 -11.30
N GLY A 28 19.59 -30.81 -10.20
CA GLY A 28 20.92 -31.37 -10.21
C GLY A 28 20.94 -32.84 -9.82
N ARG A 29 22.05 -33.52 -10.11
CA ARG A 29 22.38 -34.84 -9.58
C ARG A 29 23.58 -34.68 -8.65
N THR A 30 23.53 -35.31 -7.48
CA THR A 30 24.63 -35.26 -6.50
C THR A 30 24.69 -36.55 -5.69
N GLN A 31 25.84 -36.86 -5.10
CA GLN A 31 25.96 -37.94 -4.13
C GLN A 31 25.45 -37.48 -2.76
N CYS A 32 24.67 -38.32 -2.09
CA CYS A 32 24.11 -38.02 -0.78
C CYS A 32 24.47 -39.07 0.25
N PHE A 33 24.41 -38.67 1.53
CA PHE A 33 24.65 -39.55 2.65
C PHE A 33 23.54 -40.61 2.74
N HIS A 34 23.94 -41.87 2.94
CA HIS A 34 23.03 -42.96 3.23
C HIS A 34 23.67 -43.88 4.29
N PRO A 35 22.91 -44.36 5.29
CA PRO A 35 23.46 -45.13 6.41
C PRO A 35 23.93 -46.53 6.01
N GLN A 36 23.50 -47.05 4.86
CA GLN A 36 24.00 -48.32 4.31
C GLN A 36 25.15 -48.07 3.31
N PRO A 37 26.13 -49.00 3.20
CA PRO A 37 27.21 -48.89 2.24
C PRO A 37 26.68 -48.92 0.80
N GLY A 38 27.06 -47.93 -0.01
CA GLY A 38 26.71 -47.85 -1.43
C GLY A 38 26.82 -46.43 -1.97
N ASP A 39 26.80 -46.31 -3.30
CA ASP A 39 26.73 -45.02 -3.99
C ASP A 39 25.27 -44.60 -4.14
N TYR A 40 24.82 -43.66 -3.31
CA TYR A 40 23.45 -43.13 -3.36
C TYR A 40 23.43 -41.79 -4.07
N THR A 41 22.53 -41.70 -5.05
CA THR A 41 22.33 -40.50 -5.86
C THR A 41 21.07 -39.78 -5.40
N CYS A 42 21.18 -38.48 -5.20
CA CYS A 42 20.08 -37.59 -4.91
C CYS A 42 19.94 -36.51 -5.97
N TYR A 43 18.73 -35.96 -6.04
CA TYR A 43 18.36 -34.99 -7.05
C TYR A 43 17.84 -33.70 -6.41
N PRO A 44 18.70 -32.74 -6.05
CA PRO A 44 18.27 -31.43 -5.54
C PRO A 44 17.60 -30.58 -6.61
N ALA A 45 16.65 -29.74 -6.18
CA ALA A 45 16.26 -28.56 -6.96
C ALA A 45 17.43 -27.57 -6.97
N TYR A 46 17.67 -26.90 -8.09
CA TYR A 46 18.85 -26.06 -8.27
C TYR A 46 18.53 -24.74 -8.97
N ARG A 47 19.32 -23.71 -8.69
CA ARG A 47 19.35 -22.45 -9.44
C ARG A 47 20.76 -22.06 -9.89
N TRP A 48 20.84 -21.35 -11.01
CA TRP A 48 22.08 -20.87 -11.60
C TRP A 48 21.97 -19.39 -11.97
N PRO A 49 22.82 -18.51 -11.40
CA PRO A 49 23.73 -18.76 -10.28
C PRO A 49 22.96 -19.03 -8.98
N GLY A 50 23.64 -19.57 -7.96
CA GLY A 50 23.09 -19.59 -6.59
C GLY A 50 22.79 -20.95 -5.95
N GLY A 51 23.13 -22.08 -6.59
CA GLY A 51 23.26 -23.37 -5.90
C GLY A 51 21.97 -24.16 -5.70
N ALA A 52 22.03 -25.18 -4.84
CA ALA A 52 20.88 -26.01 -4.47
C ALA A 52 19.81 -25.17 -3.74
N LEU A 53 18.55 -25.40 -4.07
CA LEU A 53 17.38 -24.78 -3.44
C LEU A 53 16.79 -25.66 -2.33
N THR A 54 16.89 -26.98 -2.50
CA THR A 54 16.55 -27.95 -1.46
C THR A 54 17.68 -28.04 -0.45
N THR A 55 17.32 -28.30 0.80
CA THR A 55 18.26 -28.76 1.83
C THR A 55 18.74 -30.16 1.49
N THR A 56 19.59 -30.31 0.46
CA THR A 56 20.31 -31.57 0.29
C THR A 56 21.41 -31.62 1.32
N SER A 57 21.20 -32.48 2.31
CA SER A 57 22.20 -32.86 3.30
C SER A 57 23.33 -33.64 2.63
N THR A 58 24.27 -32.92 2.03
CA THR A 58 25.61 -33.46 1.80
C THR A 58 26.30 -33.60 3.18
N GLY A 59 25.92 -34.63 3.95
CA GLY A 59 26.57 -35.02 5.20
C GLY A 59 25.80 -34.80 6.51
N ASN A 60 24.46 -34.75 6.53
CA ASN A 60 23.70 -34.74 7.79
C ASN A 60 23.42 -36.18 8.26
N GLU A 61 24.05 -36.60 9.35
CA GLU A 61 23.82 -37.90 10.00
C GLU A 61 22.38 -38.06 10.55
N ASN A 62 21.63 -36.96 10.70
CA ASN A 62 20.26 -36.96 11.21
C ASN A 62 19.19 -37.06 10.11
N ASP A 63 19.57 -37.08 8.83
CA ASP A 63 18.65 -37.28 7.70
C ASP A 63 19.21 -38.33 6.73
N PRO A 64 19.00 -39.63 7.02
CA PRO A 64 19.55 -40.75 6.25
C PRO A 64 18.89 -40.98 4.88
N TYR A 65 17.78 -40.28 4.57
CA TYR A 65 17.01 -40.45 3.34
C TYR A 65 16.59 -39.10 2.73
N PRO A 66 17.54 -38.34 2.18
CA PRO A 66 17.25 -37.02 1.61
C PRO A 66 16.20 -37.10 0.49
N SER A 67 15.18 -36.24 0.62
CA SER A 67 14.11 -36.14 -0.37
C SER A 67 14.58 -35.45 -1.65
N ASN A 68 14.20 -36.02 -2.80
CA ASN A 68 14.46 -35.41 -4.10
C ASN A 68 13.60 -34.17 -4.31
N GLY A 69 14.13 -33.20 -5.03
CA GLY A 69 13.40 -32.03 -5.48
C GLY A 69 13.78 -31.56 -6.88
N VAL A 70 12.95 -30.69 -7.42
CA VAL A 70 13.09 -30.14 -8.76
C VAL A 70 12.38 -28.80 -8.82
N ALA A 71 13.03 -27.78 -9.40
CA ALA A 71 12.41 -26.49 -9.67
C ALA A 71 11.97 -26.42 -11.14
N TYR A 72 10.68 -26.25 -11.36
CA TYR A 72 10.08 -26.25 -12.70
C TYR A 72 9.83 -24.84 -13.25
N GLY A 73 9.55 -23.86 -12.38
CA GLY A 73 9.23 -22.49 -12.78
C GLY A 73 9.94 -21.43 -11.91
N VAL A 74 10.12 -20.23 -12.46
CA VAL A 74 10.77 -19.09 -11.79
C VAL A 74 10.13 -17.77 -12.25
N THR A 75 9.97 -16.81 -11.34
CA THR A 75 9.40 -15.49 -11.66
C THR A 75 10.33 -14.64 -12.53
N SER A 76 9.78 -13.63 -13.23
CA SER A 76 10.56 -12.79 -14.15
C SER A 76 11.72 -12.05 -13.46
N ASN A 77 11.49 -11.62 -12.21
CA ASN A 77 12.47 -10.93 -11.36
C ASN A 77 13.38 -11.88 -10.56
N ALA A 78 13.27 -13.20 -10.76
CA ALA A 78 14.06 -14.24 -10.09
C ALA A 78 14.02 -14.20 -8.55
N THR A 79 12.92 -13.73 -7.97
CA THR A 79 12.72 -13.71 -6.51
C THR A 79 12.02 -14.96 -5.97
N GLN A 80 11.35 -15.72 -6.83
CA GLN A 80 10.65 -16.94 -6.42
C GLN A 80 10.81 -18.04 -7.47
N ALA A 81 10.94 -19.28 -7.01
CA ALA A 81 10.89 -20.48 -7.84
C ALA A 81 9.87 -21.47 -7.26
N VAL A 82 9.30 -22.33 -8.10
CA VAL A 82 8.33 -23.35 -7.69
C VAL A 82 8.69 -24.72 -8.21
N GLY A 83 8.24 -25.75 -7.51
CA GLY A 83 8.54 -27.11 -7.89
C GLY A 83 7.96 -28.17 -6.97
N SER A 84 8.67 -29.28 -6.86
CA SER A 84 8.35 -30.36 -5.93
C SER A 84 9.56 -30.68 -5.06
N HIS A 85 9.31 -31.02 -3.79
CA HIS A 85 10.29 -31.56 -2.87
C HIS A 85 9.61 -32.54 -1.92
N GLY A 86 10.13 -33.77 -1.81
CA GLY A 86 9.54 -34.79 -0.94
C GLY A 86 8.11 -35.22 -1.33
N GLY A 87 7.72 -35.01 -2.60
CA GLY A 87 6.36 -35.30 -3.08
C GLY A 87 5.33 -34.21 -2.76
N HIS A 88 5.77 -33.06 -2.25
CA HIS A 88 4.94 -31.90 -1.95
C HIS A 88 5.24 -30.77 -2.93
N ALA A 89 4.21 -30.02 -3.32
CA ALA A 89 4.39 -28.79 -4.08
C ALA A 89 5.03 -27.73 -3.17
N VAL A 90 6.13 -27.12 -3.62
CA VAL A 90 6.91 -26.17 -2.81
C VAL A 90 7.21 -24.89 -3.57
N ARG A 91 7.43 -23.82 -2.82
CA ARG A 91 7.94 -22.53 -3.28
C ARG A 91 9.27 -22.21 -2.59
N TRP A 92 10.25 -21.73 -3.34
CA TRP A 92 11.51 -21.20 -2.82
C TRP A 92 11.56 -19.68 -3.00
N LYS A 93 11.70 -18.93 -1.91
CA LYS A 93 11.99 -17.49 -1.91
C LYS A 93 13.49 -17.27 -2.03
N LEU A 94 13.89 -16.52 -3.05
CA LEU A 94 15.28 -16.32 -3.47
C LEU A 94 15.75 -14.93 -3.00
N LEU A 95 16.29 -14.85 -1.78
CA LEU A 95 16.68 -13.59 -1.13
C LEU A 95 18.11 -13.18 -1.53
N GLY A 96 18.28 -12.82 -2.80
CA GLY A 96 19.58 -12.44 -3.37
C GLY A 96 20.41 -13.61 -3.92
N PRO A 97 21.67 -13.37 -4.31
CA PRO A 97 22.45 -14.30 -5.13
C PRO A 97 23.09 -15.45 -4.35
N SER A 98 23.12 -15.39 -3.01
CA SER A 98 23.76 -16.40 -2.16
C SER A 98 22.86 -17.64 -1.96
N PRO A 99 23.37 -18.88 -2.09
CA PRO A 99 22.62 -20.11 -1.79
C PRO A 99 22.07 -20.16 -0.35
N ALA A 100 22.75 -19.49 0.59
CA ALA A 100 22.33 -19.43 1.99
C ALA A 100 21.05 -18.61 2.22
N ASN A 101 20.60 -17.87 1.21
CA ASN A 101 19.45 -16.98 1.29
C ASN A 101 18.23 -17.55 0.54
N VAL A 102 17.95 -18.83 0.76
CA VAL A 102 16.77 -19.51 0.18
C VAL A 102 15.86 -19.93 1.32
N VAL A 103 14.60 -19.51 1.26
CA VAL A 103 13.56 -19.98 2.19
C VAL A 103 12.61 -20.87 1.42
N GLN A 104 12.51 -22.14 1.81
CA GLN A 104 11.54 -23.08 1.24
C GLN A 104 10.23 -23.03 2.03
N GLU A 105 9.13 -23.04 1.31
CA GLU A 105 7.77 -23.09 1.81
C GLU A 105 7.04 -24.29 1.20
N ASP A 106 6.40 -25.10 2.05
CA ASP A 106 5.47 -26.14 1.60
C ASP A 106 4.10 -25.51 1.34
N LEU A 107 3.61 -25.61 0.09
CA LEU A 107 2.35 -24.99 -0.30
C LEU A 107 1.15 -25.63 0.41
N ASN A 108 1.26 -26.89 0.84
CA ASN A 108 0.22 -27.54 1.63
C ASN A 108 0.11 -26.99 3.04
N VAL A 109 1.20 -26.41 3.56
CA VAL A 109 1.23 -25.76 4.88
C VAL A 109 0.76 -24.31 4.75
N VAL A 110 1.32 -23.57 3.78
CA VAL A 110 1.01 -22.15 3.59
C VAL A 110 -0.46 -21.93 3.20
N TYR A 111 -1.01 -22.82 2.37
CA TYR A 111 -2.39 -22.71 1.87
C TYR A 111 -3.30 -23.79 2.45
N ALA A 112 -2.98 -24.30 3.65
CA ALA A 112 -3.78 -25.32 4.33
C ALA A 112 -5.28 -24.98 4.39
N PRO A 113 -5.71 -23.71 4.66
CA PRO A 113 -7.13 -23.36 4.67
C PRO A 113 -7.84 -23.55 3.31
N GLN A 114 -7.14 -23.29 2.20
CA GLN A 114 -7.69 -23.41 0.85
C GLN A 114 -7.61 -24.85 0.32
N VAL A 115 -6.58 -25.59 0.70
CA VAL A 115 -6.33 -26.97 0.24
C VAL A 115 -7.21 -27.98 0.99
N GLY A 116 -7.51 -27.72 2.27
CA GLY A 116 -8.29 -28.62 3.11
C GLY A 116 -7.60 -29.97 3.28
N ASN A 117 -8.32 -31.07 3.03
CA ASN A 117 -7.78 -32.43 3.13
C ASN A 117 -7.04 -32.90 1.87
N SER A 118 -7.02 -32.11 0.79
CA SER A 118 -6.33 -32.45 -0.46
C SER A 118 -4.80 -32.31 -0.32
N LEU A 119 -4.04 -32.79 -1.31
CA LEU A 119 -2.57 -32.70 -1.31
C LEU A 119 -2.05 -32.14 -2.63
N LEU A 120 -1.39 -31.00 -2.59
CA LEU A 120 -0.62 -30.44 -3.71
C LEU A 120 0.73 -31.16 -3.81
N GLN A 121 0.97 -31.87 -4.92
CA GLN A 121 2.15 -32.74 -5.05
C GLN A 121 3.29 -32.09 -5.85
N VAL A 122 2.96 -31.38 -6.92
CA VAL A 122 3.95 -30.73 -7.81
C VAL A 122 3.41 -29.39 -8.29
N ALA A 123 4.20 -28.34 -8.13
CA ALA A 123 4.00 -27.06 -8.82
C ALA A 123 4.84 -27.03 -10.11
N TYR A 124 4.19 -27.00 -11.27
CA TYR A 124 4.86 -27.04 -12.57
C TYR A 124 5.27 -25.67 -13.10
N ASP A 125 4.52 -24.62 -12.78
CA ASP A 125 4.83 -23.28 -13.28
C ASP A 125 4.31 -22.21 -12.34
N ILE A 126 4.90 -21.01 -12.45
CA ILE A 126 4.53 -19.81 -11.72
C ILE A 126 4.44 -18.64 -12.68
N SER A 127 3.39 -17.82 -12.55
CA SER A 127 3.25 -16.62 -13.38
C SER A 127 4.43 -15.66 -13.17
N SER A 128 4.74 -14.86 -14.20
CA SER A 128 5.91 -13.95 -14.18
C SER A 128 5.99 -13.06 -12.94
N ASN A 129 4.84 -12.60 -12.43
CA ASN A 129 4.72 -11.76 -11.24
C ASN A 129 4.62 -12.54 -9.91
N GLY A 130 4.71 -13.87 -9.94
CA GLY A 130 4.64 -14.73 -8.77
C GLY A 130 3.25 -15.06 -8.26
N ARG A 131 2.18 -14.53 -8.88
CA ARG A 131 0.80 -14.64 -8.39
C ARG A 131 0.23 -16.05 -8.51
N TYR A 132 0.21 -16.62 -9.70
CA TYR A 132 -0.46 -17.89 -9.94
C TYR A 132 0.55 -19.02 -9.98
N ILE A 133 0.30 -20.08 -9.24
CA ILE A 133 1.03 -21.35 -9.35
C ILE A 133 0.08 -22.39 -9.94
N VAL A 134 0.54 -23.12 -10.95
CA VAL A 134 -0.19 -24.24 -11.53
C VAL A 134 0.54 -25.55 -11.29
N GLY A 135 -0.21 -26.63 -11.14
CA GLY A 135 0.37 -27.92 -10.80
C GLY A 135 -0.62 -29.06 -10.78
N VAL A 136 -0.22 -30.16 -10.15
CA VAL A 136 -1.05 -31.35 -9.93
C VAL A 136 -1.04 -31.75 -8.46
N GLY A 137 -2.18 -32.23 -7.98
CA GLY A 137 -2.33 -32.74 -6.62
C GLY A 137 -3.48 -33.75 -6.51
N CYS A 138 -3.51 -34.50 -5.41
CA CYS A 138 -4.57 -35.46 -5.12
C CYS A 138 -5.73 -34.78 -4.40
N ASN A 139 -6.91 -34.81 -5.01
CA ASN A 139 -8.14 -34.34 -4.39
C ASN A 139 -8.68 -35.39 -3.42
N ALA A 140 -8.76 -35.07 -2.13
CA ALA A 140 -9.17 -36.04 -1.11
C ALA A 140 -10.63 -36.50 -1.22
N THR A 141 -11.49 -35.71 -1.87
CA THR A 141 -12.90 -36.07 -2.08
C THR A 141 -13.06 -37.07 -3.23
N THR A 142 -12.33 -36.84 -4.34
CA THR A 142 -12.45 -37.68 -5.53
C THR A 142 -11.43 -38.81 -5.58
N GLN A 143 -10.37 -38.75 -4.74
CA GLN A 143 -9.24 -39.69 -4.70
C GLN A 143 -8.53 -39.79 -6.06
N ARG A 144 -8.40 -38.66 -6.76
CA ARG A 144 -7.76 -38.57 -8.08
C ARG A 144 -6.76 -37.42 -8.11
N ASP A 145 -5.75 -37.60 -8.96
CA ASP A 145 -4.85 -36.51 -9.34
C ASP A 145 -5.60 -35.53 -10.24
N GLU A 146 -5.66 -34.28 -9.81
CA GLU A 146 -6.35 -33.20 -10.47
C GLU A 146 -5.39 -32.01 -10.64
N ALA A 147 -5.52 -31.29 -11.75
CA ALA A 147 -4.77 -30.06 -11.95
C ALA A 147 -5.26 -29.00 -10.96
N PHE A 148 -4.34 -28.21 -10.41
CA PHE A 148 -4.67 -27.05 -9.59
C PHE A 148 -4.16 -25.76 -10.21
N LEU A 149 -4.88 -24.69 -9.93
CA LEU A 149 -4.45 -23.30 -10.07
C LEU A 149 -4.56 -22.68 -8.69
N LEU A 150 -3.44 -22.23 -8.15
CA LEU A 150 -3.32 -21.59 -6.85
C LEU A 150 -3.04 -20.11 -7.07
N ASP A 151 -3.94 -19.24 -6.60
CA ASP A 151 -3.67 -17.81 -6.47
C ASP A 151 -2.89 -17.60 -5.18
N THR A 152 -1.58 -17.37 -5.29
CA THR A 152 -0.64 -17.27 -4.16
C THR A 152 -0.60 -15.91 -3.54
N TRP A 153 -1.05 -14.92 -4.30
CA TRP A 153 -1.54 -13.74 -3.65
C TRP A 153 -2.78 -14.28 -2.94
N GLN A 154 -2.74 -14.27 -1.61
CA GLN A 154 -3.87 -13.62 -0.96
C GLN A 154 -4.12 -12.44 -1.87
N SER A 155 -5.26 -12.41 -2.54
CA SER A 155 -5.69 -11.16 -3.15
C SER A 155 -5.41 -10.09 -2.06
N CYS A 156 -5.35 -8.82 -2.38
CA CYS A 156 -5.76 -7.93 -1.31
C CYS A 156 -7.30 -8.03 -1.17
N PRO A 157 -8.05 -9.17 -0.89
CA PRO A 157 -9.45 -8.93 -0.64
C PRO A 157 -9.62 -8.31 0.75
N TYR A 158 -8.57 -8.29 1.59
CA TYR A 158 -8.63 -7.77 2.96
C TYR A 158 -7.32 -7.11 3.48
N CYS A 159 -6.30 -6.85 2.65
CA CYS A 159 -5.08 -6.19 3.13
C CYS A 159 -5.22 -4.66 3.15
N LEU A 160 -6.18 -4.13 3.90
CA LEU A 160 -6.08 -2.75 4.34
C LEU A 160 -6.24 -2.75 5.85
N PRO A 161 -5.15 -2.66 6.65
CA PRO A 161 -5.25 -2.17 8.02
C PRO A 161 -5.68 -0.69 8.04
N TYR A 162 -6.21 -0.17 6.92
CA TYR A 162 -6.64 1.19 6.74
C TYR A 162 -8.09 1.24 6.25
N THR A 163 -8.83 2.20 6.78
CA THR A 163 -10.07 2.68 6.20
C THR A 163 -9.76 3.86 5.29
N LEU A 164 -10.36 3.88 4.10
CA LEU A 164 -10.17 4.97 3.16
C LEU A 164 -11.14 6.11 3.46
N ILE A 165 -10.60 7.32 3.57
CA ILE A 165 -11.35 8.56 3.84
C ILE A 165 -11.27 9.48 2.61
N LEU A 166 -12.42 10.05 2.23
CA LEU A 166 -12.56 10.93 1.07
C LEU A 166 -13.32 12.20 1.43
N GLY A 167 -12.98 13.32 0.81
CA GLY A 167 -13.75 14.55 0.94
C GLY A 167 -15.05 14.48 0.13
N ASP A 168 -16.18 14.93 0.69
CA ASP A 168 -17.39 15.19 -0.08
C ASP A 168 -17.48 16.69 -0.42
N ARG A 169 -17.64 16.99 -1.72
CA ARG A 169 -17.68 18.36 -2.21
C ARG A 169 -19.11 18.80 -2.50
N ASP A 170 -19.79 18.14 -3.42
CA ASP A 170 -21.05 18.66 -3.95
C ASP A 170 -22.26 18.35 -3.06
N GLN A 171 -22.25 17.21 -2.36
CA GLN A 171 -23.33 16.86 -1.43
C GLN A 171 -23.15 17.51 -0.05
N GLN A 172 -21.97 18.06 0.23
CA GLN A 172 -21.68 18.88 1.42
C GLN A 172 -21.91 18.16 2.76
N ARG A 173 -21.73 16.84 2.74
CA ARG A 173 -22.01 15.96 3.89
C ARG A 173 -20.87 15.95 4.91
N GLY A 174 -19.64 16.27 4.49
CA GLY A 174 -18.43 16.21 5.29
C GLY A 174 -17.38 15.34 4.61
N ALA A 175 -16.80 14.39 5.35
CA ALA A 175 -15.96 13.36 4.79
C ALA A 175 -16.76 12.05 4.63
N LEU A 176 -16.23 11.14 3.83
CA LEU A 176 -16.80 9.85 3.50
C LEU A 176 -15.81 8.78 3.90
N ARG A 177 -16.31 7.78 4.60
CA ARG A 177 -15.58 6.58 4.99
C ARG A 177 -16.01 5.45 4.06
N PHE A 178 -15.06 4.88 3.33
CA PHE A 178 -15.31 3.77 2.43
C PHE A 178 -15.11 2.42 3.15
N HIS A 179 -16.06 1.51 2.96
CA HIS A 179 -16.08 0.17 3.54
C HIS A 179 -15.72 -0.84 2.44
N PRO A 180 -14.46 -1.33 2.40
CA PRO A 180 -13.97 -2.11 1.28
C PRO A 180 -14.60 -3.50 1.15
N GLN A 181 -15.22 -4.03 2.20
CA GLN A 181 -15.86 -5.36 2.15
C GLN A 181 -17.24 -5.32 1.47
N SER A 182 -17.95 -4.20 1.61
CA SER A 182 -19.29 -4.00 1.05
C SER A 182 -19.32 -3.04 -0.14
N ASP A 183 -18.19 -2.39 -0.45
CA ASP A 183 -18.08 -1.33 -1.45
C ASP A 183 -19.10 -0.18 -1.23
N THR A 184 -19.33 0.15 0.05
CA THR A 184 -20.27 1.20 0.48
C THR A 184 -19.58 2.36 1.18
N PHE A 185 -20.27 3.50 1.29
CA PHE A 185 -19.77 4.69 1.96
C PHE A 185 -20.64 5.06 3.16
N SER A 186 -20.02 5.51 4.25
CA SER A 186 -20.70 6.17 5.37
C SER A 186 -20.20 7.60 5.53
N VAL A 187 -21.11 8.51 5.89
CA VAL A 187 -20.78 9.93 6.10
C VAL A 187 -20.19 10.12 7.50
N VAL A 188 -19.14 10.93 7.58
CA VAL A 188 -18.52 11.40 8.83
C VAL A 188 -18.27 12.91 8.79
N GLY A 189 -18.10 13.54 9.95
CA GLY A 189 -17.88 14.98 10.09
C GLY A 189 -19.19 15.77 10.10
N GLY A 190 -19.24 16.89 9.34
CA GLY A 190 -20.42 17.76 9.33
C GLY A 190 -20.43 18.77 10.48
N CYS A 191 -19.29 19.40 10.72
CA CYS A 191 -19.09 20.28 11.87
C CYS A 191 -19.96 21.53 11.87
N GLN A 192 -20.28 21.99 13.08
CA GLN A 192 -21.03 23.22 13.30
C GLN A 192 -20.14 24.47 13.12
N PRO A 193 -20.72 25.65 12.82
CA PRO A 193 -22.11 25.84 12.41
C PRO A 193 -22.41 25.13 11.09
N ALA A 194 -23.64 24.62 10.96
CA ALA A 194 -24.12 24.03 9.71
C ALA A 194 -24.15 25.09 8.60
N GLY A 195 -23.66 24.71 7.41
CA GLY A 195 -23.49 25.61 6.27
C GLY A 195 -22.93 24.86 5.07
N THR A 196 -22.51 25.60 4.04
CA THR A 196 -21.86 25.03 2.86
C THR A 196 -20.51 24.42 3.23
N ARG A 197 -20.36 23.11 3.06
CA ARG A 197 -19.17 22.34 3.45
C ARG A 197 -18.58 21.67 2.23
N TYR A 198 -17.37 22.04 1.87
CA TYR A 198 -16.72 21.50 0.68
C TYR A 198 -15.40 20.91 1.13
N TYR A 199 -15.43 19.64 1.54
CA TYR A 199 -14.21 18.99 2.02
C TYR A 199 -13.38 18.63 0.80
N TYR A 200 -12.28 19.36 0.63
CA TYR A 200 -11.47 19.29 -0.57
C TYR A 200 -10.21 18.46 -0.30
N GLY A 201 -9.08 19.05 0.06
CA GLY A 201 -7.92 18.30 0.58
C GLY A 201 -8.17 17.73 1.97
N LEU A 202 -7.60 16.57 2.27
CA LEU A 202 -7.63 15.95 3.60
C LEU A 202 -6.43 15.03 3.79
N ASP A 203 -6.12 14.74 5.04
CA ASP A 203 -5.11 13.78 5.46
C ASP A 203 -5.47 13.22 6.83
N VAL A 204 -4.83 12.12 7.22
CA VAL A 204 -5.06 11.44 8.51
C VAL A 204 -3.78 11.47 9.33
N HIS A 205 -3.91 11.86 10.59
CA HIS A 205 -2.77 11.91 11.50
C HIS A 205 -2.22 10.48 11.71
N PRO A 206 -0.92 10.23 11.45
CA PRO A 206 -0.41 8.87 11.37
C PRO A 206 -0.44 8.10 12.70
N GLN A 207 -0.32 8.82 13.83
CA GLN A 207 -0.34 8.23 15.17
C GLN A 207 -1.70 8.26 15.86
N THR A 208 -2.54 9.27 15.63
CA THR A 208 -3.83 9.40 16.34
C THR A 208 -5.03 8.99 15.50
N GLY A 209 -4.85 8.88 14.17
CA GLY A 209 -5.90 8.60 13.20
C GLY A 209 -6.97 9.68 13.08
N GLU A 210 -6.74 10.86 13.65
CA GLU A 210 -7.61 12.02 13.46
C GLU A 210 -7.66 12.45 12.00
N ILE A 211 -8.84 12.83 11.52
CA ILE A 211 -9.05 13.25 10.14
C ILE A 211 -8.99 14.77 10.08
N TRP A 212 -8.13 15.30 9.21
CA TRP A 212 -7.95 16.73 9.01
C TRP A 212 -8.34 17.09 7.58
N ALA A 213 -9.24 18.05 7.40
CA ALA A 213 -9.78 18.39 6.08
C ALA A 213 -9.89 19.90 5.84
N CYS A 214 -9.63 20.31 4.60
CA CYS A 214 -9.89 21.65 4.10
C CYS A 214 -11.39 21.83 3.82
N ASP A 215 -12.07 22.66 4.61
CA ASP A 215 -13.42 23.12 4.32
C ASP A 215 -13.33 24.42 3.51
N ILE A 216 -13.12 24.24 2.20
CA ILE A 216 -12.64 25.28 1.27
C ILE A 216 -13.55 26.52 1.22
N LEU A 217 -14.88 26.34 1.17
CA LEU A 217 -15.84 27.45 1.08
C LEU A 217 -16.11 28.12 2.44
N ALA A 218 -15.89 27.40 3.54
CA ALA A 218 -15.94 27.98 4.88
C ALA A 218 -14.60 28.60 5.31
N ASN A 219 -13.58 28.52 4.45
CA ASN A 219 -12.25 29.10 4.67
C ASN A 219 -11.62 28.68 6.02
N ARG A 220 -11.59 27.37 6.27
CA ARG A 220 -11.10 26.79 7.52
C ARG A 220 -10.61 25.36 7.33
N ILE A 221 -9.84 24.88 8.29
CA ILE A 221 -9.54 23.47 8.48
C ILE A 221 -10.52 22.87 9.49
N VAL A 222 -10.89 21.62 9.30
CA VAL A 222 -11.70 20.84 10.21
C VAL A 222 -10.88 19.68 10.74
N ARG A 223 -10.95 19.46 12.04
CA ARG A 223 -10.37 18.33 12.75
C ARG A 223 -11.48 17.43 13.28
N LEU A 224 -11.43 16.16 12.90
CA LEU A 224 -12.33 15.13 13.37
C LEU A 224 -11.56 14.09 14.19
N ASP A 225 -12.23 13.50 15.16
CA ASP A 225 -11.70 12.33 15.86
C ASP A 225 -11.62 11.12 14.91
N PRO A 226 -11.00 10.02 15.33
CA PRO A 226 -10.90 8.83 14.50
C PRO A 226 -12.24 8.22 14.10
N MET A 227 -13.31 8.45 14.86
CA MET A 227 -14.68 8.01 14.55
C MET A 227 -15.38 8.95 13.57
N GLY A 228 -14.82 10.14 13.35
CA GLY A 228 -15.37 11.15 12.46
C GLY A 228 -16.25 12.18 13.16
N ASN A 229 -16.24 12.26 14.49
CA ASN A 229 -16.91 13.32 15.23
C ASN A 229 -16.09 14.61 15.17
N CYS A 230 -16.78 15.74 15.15
CA CYS A 230 -16.14 17.05 15.07
C CYS A 230 -15.49 17.45 16.39
N ILE A 231 -14.16 17.60 16.37
CA ILE A 231 -13.39 18.10 17.52
C ILE A 231 -13.27 19.62 17.43
N GLN A 232 -12.80 20.12 16.28
CA GLN A 232 -12.37 21.50 16.16
C GLN A 232 -12.53 22.02 14.73
N THR A 233 -12.80 23.33 14.61
CA THR A 233 -12.68 24.05 13.35
C THR A 233 -11.66 25.17 13.52
N ILE A 234 -10.69 25.26 12.62
CA ILE A 234 -9.53 26.14 12.71
C ILE A 234 -9.59 27.12 11.54
N PRO A 235 -9.80 28.42 11.79
CA PRO A 235 -9.80 29.40 10.71
C PRO A 235 -8.41 29.51 10.08
N MET A 236 -8.35 29.78 8.77
CA MET A 236 -7.10 30.13 8.10
C MET A 236 -6.45 31.37 8.75
N PRO A 237 -5.12 31.53 8.68
CA PRO A 237 -4.40 32.58 9.40
C PRO A 237 -4.83 33.99 8.92
N SER A 238 -4.61 35.00 9.76
CA SER A 238 -4.94 36.38 9.40
C SER A 238 -4.22 36.85 8.14
N GLY A 239 -4.86 37.71 7.33
CA GLY A 239 -4.30 38.20 6.07
C GLY A 239 -4.38 37.18 4.93
N TYR A 240 -5.05 36.06 5.15
CA TYR A 240 -5.38 35.08 4.13
C TYR A 240 -6.42 35.60 3.13
N THR A 241 -6.16 35.41 1.84
CA THR A 241 -7.03 35.90 0.75
C THR A 241 -7.41 34.82 -0.27
N GLY A 242 -7.02 33.56 -0.03
CA GLY A 242 -7.25 32.42 -0.93
C GLY A 242 -8.38 31.50 -0.45
N VAL A 243 -8.32 30.24 -0.88
CA VAL A 243 -9.09 29.13 -0.30
C VAL A 243 -8.19 27.89 -0.09
N PRO A 244 -8.34 27.14 1.02
CA PRO A 244 -7.45 26.03 1.32
C PRO A 244 -7.78 24.84 0.41
N THR A 245 -6.79 24.34 -0.33
CA THR A 245 -7.01 23.39 -1.43
C THR A 245 -6.53 21.98 -1.11
N GLY A 246 -5.29 21.83 -0.69
CA GLY A 246 -4.68 20.57 -0.28
C GLY A 246 -4.21 20.63 1.17
N LEU A 247 -4.04 19.47 1.80
CA LEU A 247 -3.57 19.34 3.16
C LEU A 247 -2.71 18.09 3.28
N SER A 248 -1.55 18.18 3.94
CA SER A 248 -0.71 17.02 4.29
C SER A 248 -0.08 17.19 5.67
N ILE A 249 -0.12 16.13 6.46
CA ILE A 249 0.50 16.02 7.78
C ILE A 249 1.93 15.52 7.59
N HIS A 250 2.88 16.19 8.23
CA HIS A 250 4.27 15.75 8.25
C HIS A 250 4.37 14.37 8.93
N PRO A 251 5.20 13.41 8.45
CA PRO A 251 5.26 12.04 8.98
C PRO A 251 5.54 11.95 10.49
N GLY A 252 6.28 12.93 11.02
CA GLY A 252 6.51 13.10 12.46
C GLY A 252 5.26 13.42 13.29
N GLY A 253 4.10 13.64 12.67
CA GLY A 253 2.80 13.76 13.35
C GLY A 253 2.52 15.10 14.02
N ARG A 254 3.43 16.07 14.00
CA ARG A 254 3.23 17.35 14.72
C ARG A 254 2.76 18.51 13.85
N TYR A 255 3.22 18.57 12.60
CA TYR A 255 3.01 19.74 11.74
C TYR A 255 2.10 19.41 10.58
N LEU A 256 1.16 20.31 10.32
CA LEU A 256 0.23 20.26 9.21
C LEU A 256 0.61 21.33 8.19
N HIS A 257 0.64 20.97 6.91
CA HIS A 257 0.88 21.91 5.81
C HIS A 257 -0.35 22.00 4.90
N VAL A 258 -0.75 23.22 4.59
CA VAL A 258 -1.96 23.51 3.81
C VAL A 258 -1.57 24.35 2.62
N THR A 259 -1.84 23.84 1.42
CA THR A 259 -1.76 24.64 0.20
C THR A 259 -2.97 25.54 0.07
N ASN A 260 -2.75 26.68 -0.55
CA ASN A 260 -3.78 27.64 -0.81
C ASN A 260 -3.85 27.92 -2.29
N GLN A 261 -5.08 28.11 -2.80
CA GLN A 261 -5.27 28.58 -4.17
C GLN A 261 -4.49 29.89 -4.36
N GLY A 262 -3.49 29.86 -5.24
CA GLY A 262 -2.44 30.86 -5.35
C GLY A 262 -1.06 30.24 -5.17
N ASN A 263 -0.20 30.90 -4.39
CA ASN A 263 1.23 30.58 -4.29
C ASN A 263 1.73 30.40 -2.84
N ARG A 264 0.82 30.14 -1.90
CA ARG A 264 1.10 30.14 -0.47
C ARG A 264 0.87 28.76 0.13
N ILE A 265 1.76 28.33 1.01
CA ILE A 265 1.63 27.13 1.85
C ILE A 265 1.78 27.56 3.30
N ASP A 266 0.82 27.20 4.16
CA ASP A 266 0.84 27.56 5.57
C ASP A 266 1.08 26.33 6.45
N ALA A 267 1.94 26.50 7.46
CA ALA A 267 2.25 25.48 8.44
C ALA A 267 1.51 25.74 9.76
N TYR A 268 0.89 24.70 10.29
CA TYR A 268 0.17 24.70 11.57
C TYR A 268 0.83 23.69 12.51
N ASP A 269 1.13 24.13 13.73
CA ASP A 269 1.62 23.26 14.80
C ASP A 269 0.42 22.71 15.57
N MET A 270 0.21 21.40 15.47
CA MET A 270 -0.94 20.72 16.07
C MET A 270 -0.85 20.66 17.60
N ASP A 271 0.37 20.74 18.17
CA ASP A 271 0.57 20.73 19.62
C ASP A 271 0.21 22.09 20.24
N THR A 272 0.66 23.18 19.62
CA THR A 272 0.43 24.55 20.13
C THR A 272 -0.87 25.16 19.62
N GLY A 273 -1.46 24.57 18.57
CA GLY A 273 -2.69 25.02 17.95
C GLY A 273 -2.55 26.35 17.20
N GLN A 274 -1.36 26.64 16.65
CA GLN A 274 -1.04 27.92 16.01
C GLN A 274 -0.55 27.76 14.57
N TRP A 275 -0.86 28.75 13.73
CA TRP A 275 -0.19 28.93 12.44
C TRP A 275 1.19 29.53 12.69
N ILE A 276 2.25 28.82 12.33
CA ILE A 276 3.63 29.15 12.74
C ILE A 276 4.52 29.63 11.60
N ALA A 277 4.24 29.24 10.36
CA ALA A 277 5.04 29.63 9.21
C ALA A 277 4.20 29.74 7.93
N THR A 278 4.71 30.55 6.99
CA THR A 278 4.13 30.72 5.66
C THR A 278 5.24 30.65 4.62
N THR A 279 5.13 29.69 3.71
CA THR A 279 5.99 29.54 2.54
C THR A 279 5.32 30.19 1.34
N THR A 280 6.00 31.12 0.68
CA THR A 280 5.53 31.72 -0.58
C THR A 280 6.40 31.25 -1.72
N VAL A 281 5.81 30.59 -2.70
CA VAL A 281 6.54 30.05 -3.86
C VAL A 281 6.45 31.05 -5.02
N ALA A 282 7.56 31.27 -5.70
CA ALA A 282 7.61 32.16 -6.86
C ALA A 282 7.28 31.39 -8.16
N ASN A 283 6.73 32.12 -9.15
CA ASN A 283 6.44 31.60 -10.49
C ASN A 283 5.53 30.36 -10.48
N VAL A 284 4.54 30.36 -9.60
CA VAL A 284 3.49 29.35 -9.55
C VAL A 284 2.14 30.00 -9.79
N SER A 285 1.17 29.22 -10.26
CA SER A 285 -0.15 29.74 -10.58
C SER A 285 -1.18 29.37 -9.52
N ASN A 286 -1.34 28.06 -9.24
CA ASN A 286 -2.32 27.58 -8.27
C ASN A 286 -1.83 26.29 -7.61
N LEU A 287 -1.51 26.35 -6.32
CA LEU A 287 -1.15 25.17 -5.55
C LEU A 287 -2.40 24.35 -5.16
N TYR A 288 -2.35 23.04 -5.40
CA TYR A 288 -3.41 22.08 -5.09
C TYR A 288 -2.87 20.99 -4.15
N GLY A 289 -2.83 19.72 -4.57
CA GLY A 289 -2.40 18.62 -3.74
C GLY A 289 -0.95 18.75 -3.33
N LEU A 290 -0.67 18.22 -2.15
CA LEU A 290 0.66 18.16 -1.57
C LEU A 290 0.77 16.88 -0.75
N GLN A 291 1.97 16.32 -0.67
CA GLN A 291 2.24 15.16 0.16
C GLN A 291 3.65 15.25 0.72
N TRP A 292 3.75 15.10 2.04
CA TRP A 292 5.03 14.81 2.67
C TRP A 292 5.45 13.38 2.36
N ILE A 293 6.69 13.23 1.89
CA ILE A 293 7.38 11.95 1.75
C ILE A 293 8.67 12.07 2.56
N ASP A 294 8.67 11.41 3.72
CA ASP A 294 9.77 11.48 4.68
C ASP A 294 10.03 12.94 5.09
N ASP A 295 11.17 13.52 4.71
CA ASP A 295 11.60 14.89 5.05
C ASP A 295 11.34 15.93 3.95
N SER A 296 10.53 15.60 2.94
CA SER A 296 10.30 16.46 1.78
C SER A 296 8.83 16.61 1.42
N LEU A 297 8.45 17.81 0.96
CA LEU A 297 7.09 18.14 0.60
C LEU A 297 6.97 18.32 -0.92
N TYR A 298 6.22 17.41 -1.56
CA TYR A 298 5.84 17.54 -2.95
C TYR A 298 4.57 18.37 -3.07
N VAL A 299 4.51 19.29 -4.05
CA VAL A 299 3.37 20.18 -4.23
C VAL A 299 3.02 20.32 -5.72
N CYS A 300 1.75 20.12 -6.05
CA CYS A 300 1.21 20.28 -7.38
C CYS A 300 0.86 21.75 -7.66
N ASP A 301 1.52 22.38 -8.64
CA ASP A 301 1.08 23.63 -9.25
C ASP A 301 0.25 23.33 -10.50
N PHE A 302 -1.07 23.30 -10.29
CA PHE A 302 -2.05 22.85 -11.28
C PHE A 302 -1.96 23.65 -12.58
N SER A 303 -2.09 24.98 -12.50
CA SER A 303 -2.11 25.82 -13.71
C SER A 303 -0.72 26.11 -14.27
N GLY A 304 0.33 26.00 -13.44
CA GLY A 304 1.71 26.12 -13.91
C GLY A 304 2.29 24.85 -14.52
N GLN A 305 1.55 23.73 -14.49
CA GLN A 305 1.97 22.41 -15.00
C GLN A 305 3.28 21.94 -14.39
N GLN A 306 3.38 22.08 -13.07
CA GLN A 306 4.63 21.83 -12.34
C GLN A 306 4.39 20.99 -11.10
N LEU A 307 5.35 20.10 -10.85
CA LEU A 307 5.54 19.46 -9.56
C LEU A 307 6.72 20.14 -8.87
N LEU A 308 6.47 20.69 -7.69
CA LEU A 308 7.46 21.35 -6.85
C LEU A 308 7.95 20.37 -5.79
N LEU A 309 9.22 20.49 -5.43
CA LEU A 309 9.84 19.80 -4.30
C LEU A 309 10.38 20.84 -3.34
N LEU A 310 9.82 20.87 -2.13
CA LEU A 310 10.21 21.75 -1.05
C LEU A 310 10.82 20.95 0.10
N GLY A 311 11.73 21.56 0.85
CA GLY A 311 12.24 20.98 2.08
C GLY A 311 12.84 22.01 3.02
N GLY A 312 13.31 21.52 4.17
CA GLY A 312 13.68 22.33 5.33
C GLY A 312 12.90 21.90 6.57
N ASP A 313 13.10 22.61 7.68
CA ASP A 313 12.43 22.29 8.93
C ASP A 313 10.92 22.59 8.82
N PRO A 314 10.03 21.66 9.22
CA PRO A 314 8.58 21.79 9.03
C PRO A 314 7.92 22.90 9.89
N ASP A 315 8.66 23.48 10.84
CA ASP A 315 8.23 24.62 11.65
C ASP A 315 8.68 25.98 11.07
N GLN A 316 9.38 25.98 9.94
CA GLN A 316 9.89 27.17 9.26
C GLN A 316 9.31 27.29 7.84
N PRO A 317 9.42 28.47 7.20
CA PRO A 317 9.17 28.58 5.76
C PRO A 317 10.10 27.64 4.97
N LEU A 318 9.51 26.78 4.15
CA LEU A 318 10.23 25.78 3.38
C LEU A 318 10.94 26.41 2.17
N SER A 319 12.04 25.80 1.77
CA SER A 319 12.82 26.21 0.59
C SER A 319 12.54 25.30 -0.59
N GLU A 320 12.50 25.87 -1.80
CA GLU A 320 12.42 25.07 -3.02
C GLU A 320 13.76 24.38 -3.30
N ILE A 321 13.73 23.06 -3.40
CA ILE A 321 14.88 22.21 -3.70
C ILE A 321 14.86 21.80 -5.18
N GLY A 322 13.67 21.70 -5.78
CA GLY A 322 13.54 21.40 -7.20
C GLY A 322 12.14 21.66 -7.74
N ARG A 323 12.05 21.66 -9.08
CA ARG A 323 10.77 21.68 -9.81
C ARG A 323 10.87 20.87 -11.09
N THR A 324 9.76 20.29 -11.50
CA THR A 324 9.65 19.51 -12.73
C THR A 324 8.41 19.92 -13.50
N GLN A 325 8.54 20.08 -14.83
CA GLN A 325 7.40 20.29 -15.71
C GLN A 325 6.63 18.98 -15.92
N THR A 326 5.32 19.04 -15.83
CA THR A 326 4.42 17.93 -16.12
C THR A 326 3.84 18.08 -17.53
N ALA A 327 3.41 16.98 -18.15
CA ALA A 327 2.78 17.04 -19.48
C ALA A 327 1.38 17.70 -19.42
N TYR A 328 0.71 17.55 -18.29
CA TYR A 328 -0.65 18.00 -18.02
C TYR A 328 -0.75 18.59 -16.61
N ASN A 329 -1.86 19.25 -16.30
CA ASN A 329 -2.03 19.93 -15.02
C ASN A 329 -2.09 18.90 -13.86
N PRO A 330 -1.15 18.94 -12.89
CA PRO A 330 -1.15 17.99 -11.78
C PRO A 330 -2.14 18.44 -10.69
N TYR A 331 -2.93 17.50 -10.17
CA TYR A 331 -3.87 17.78 -9.08
C TYR A 331 -3.34 17.36 -7.73
N ASP A 332 -2.94 16.11 -7.61
CA ASP A 332 -2.54 15.51 -6.34
C ASP A 332 -1.40 14.51 -6.54
N VAL A 333 -0.69 14.23 -5.46
CA VAL A 333 0.53 13.44 -5.47
C VAL A 333 0.59 12.54 -4.25
N THR A 334 1.03 11.30 -4.43
CA THR A 334 1.38 10.38 -3.35
C THR A 334 2.68 9.67 -3.69
N GLY A 335 3.36 9.09 -2.71
CA GLY A 335 4.57 8.34 -2.98
C GLY A 335 5.25 7.78 -1.75
N TYR A 336 6.44 7.22 -1.96
CA TYR A 336 7.26 6.67 -0.90
C TYR A 336 8.75 6.83 -1.24
N ARG A 337 9.59 6.83 -0.21
CA ARG A 337 11.05 6.83 -0.37
C ARG A 337 11.60 5.42 -0.32
N GLN A 338 12.46 5.09 -1.28
CA GLN A 338 13.30 3.91 -1.23
C GLN A 338 14.74 4.29 -0.84
N SER A 339 15.22 3.70 0.25
CA SER A 339 16.61 3.84 0.74
C SER A 339 17.41 2.55 0.49
N GLY A 340 18.73 2.67 0.28
CA GLY A 340 19.63 1.53 0.08
C GLY A 340 20.33 1.46 -1.29
N GLY A 341 20.01 2.39 -2.19
CA GLY A 341 20.76 2.63 -3.43
C GLY A 341 21.94 3.60 -3.25
N ARG A 342 22.54 4.04 -4.37
CA ARG A 342 23.62 5.04 -4.38
C ARG A 342 23.18 6.39 -3.80
N ALA A 343 21.90 6.73 -3.98
CA ALA A 343 21.18 7.84 -3.36
C ALA A 343 19.75 7.39 -3.05
N PRO A 344 19.07 7.97 -2.04
CA PRO A 344 17.63 7.77 -1.85
C PRO A 344 16.85 8.17 -3.11
N THR A 345 15.79 7.43 -3.40
CA THR A 345 14.89 7.71 -4.53
C THR A 345 13.46 7.75 -4.06
N ASP A 346 12.77 8.85 -4.34
CA ASP A 346 11.34 8.97 -4.09
C ASP A 346 10.57 8.50 -5.34
N PHE A 347 9.62 7.59 -5.14
CA PHE A 347 8.71 7.08 -6.17
C PHE A 347 7.36 7.74 -6.00
N LEU A 348 6.87 8.38 -7.07
CA LEU A 348 5.74 9.30 -7.03
C LEU A 348 4.65 8.86 -8.00
N TYR A 349 3.41 8.98 -7.57
CA TYR A 349 2.21 8.81 -8.37
C TYR A 349 1.45 10.13 -8.36
N ILE A 350 1.16 10.67 -9.54
CA ILE A 350 0.60 12.03 -9.68
C ILE A 350 -0.65 11.96 -10.55
N THR A 351 -1.77 12.48 -10.07
CA THR A 351 -2.98 12.64 -10.89
C THR A 351 -2.82 13.87 -11.79
N GLN A 352 -3.10 13.71 -13.09
CA GLN A 352 -2.92 14.77 -14.08
C GLN A 352 -4.11 14.85 -15.04
N THR A 353 -4.35 16.05 -15.61
CA THR A 353 -5.41 16.26 -16.59
C THR A 353 -5.14 17.42 -17.54
N SER A 354 -5.74 17.38 -18.74
CA SER A 354 -5.63 18.44 -19.74
C SER A 354 -6.40 19.74 -19.41
N GLY A 355 -6.97 19.87 -18.20
CA GLY A 355 -7.72 21.05 -17.73
C GLY A 355 -8.71 20.69 -16.63
N PHE A 356 -9.46 21.67 -16.10
CA PHE A 356 -10.33 21.46 -14.91
C PHE A 356 -11.27 20.25 -15.00
N TYR A 357 -11.83 20.02 -16.19
CA TYR A 357 -12.74 18.91 -16.52
C TYR A 357 -12.29 18.26 -17.84
N GLY A 358 -11.00 17.90 -17.89
CA GLY A 358 -10.32 17.44 -19.10
C GLY A 358 -10.97 16.19 -19.71
N ARG A 359 -10.82 16.04 -21.02
CA ARG A 359 -11.22 14.80 -21.73
C ARG A 359 -10.28 13.64 -21.44
N TYR A 360 -9.09 13.96 -20.94
CA TYR A 360 -8.04 13.03 -20.60
C TYR A 360 -7.59 13.32 -19.16
N SER A 361 -7.57 12.28 -18.35
CA SER A 361 -6.96 12.28 -17.03
C SER A 361 -6.23 10.97 -16.84
N GLU A 362 -5.08 11.03 -16.20
CA GLU A 362 -4.19 9.90 -15.99
C GLU A 362 -3.50 10.00 -14.63
N VAL A 363 -2.95 8.87 -14.19
CA VAL A 363 -1.98 8.81 -13.10
C VAL A 363 -0.61 8.58 -13.72
N SER A 364 0.29 9.53 -13.53
CA SER A 364 1.66 9.50 -14.02
C SER A 364 2.61 8.99 -12.94
N LEU A 365 3.54 8.11 -13.32
CA LEU A 365 4.62 7.67 -12.43
C LEU A 365 5.86 8.55 -12.64
N ALA A 366 6.47 9.01 -11.55
CA ALA A 366 7.73 9.73 -11.57
C ALA A 366 8.69 9.21 -10.49
N THR A 367 9.97 9.48 -10.66
CA THR A 367 11.02 9.17 -9.69
C THR A 367 11.88 10.40 -9.45
N HIS A 368 12.18 10.71 -8.21
CA HIS A 368 13.16 11.75 -7.85
C HIS A 368 14.36 11.10 -7.18
N ALA A 369 15.50 11.06 -7.87
CA ALA A 369 16.76 10.68 -7.26
C ALA A 369 17.41 11.92 -6.65
N TRP A 370 17.86 11.84 -5.39
CA TRP A 370 18.35 12.98 -4.63
C TRP A 370 19.67 13.58 -5.14
N ASP A 371 20.35 12.89 -6.06
CA ASP A 371 21.50 13.40 -6.80
C ASP A 371 21.11 14.15 -8.09
N THR A 372 19.81 14.25 -8.39
CA THR A 372 19.26 14.96 -9.55
C THR A 372 18.26 16.03 -9.12
N PRO A 373 18.33 17.26 -9.66
CA PRO A 373 17.31 18.27 -9.39
C PRO A 373 15.94 17.88 -9.95
N GLY A 374 14.91 17.88 -9.12
CA GLY A 374 13.52 17.62 -9.51
C GLY A 374 13.20 16.14 -9.81
N ALA A 375 11.92 15.84 -9.99
CA ALA A 375 11.43 14.52 -10.39
C ALA A 375 11.63 14.26 -11.89
N ILE A 376 11.78 12.99 -12.26
CA ILE A 376 11.91 12.47 -13.62
C ILE A 376 10.68 11.61 -13.91
N PHE A 377 9.91 11.96 -14.94
CA PHE A 377 8.73 11.20 -15.34
C PHE A 377 9.13 9.97 -16.16
N GLY A 378 8.58 8.81 -15.81
CA GLY A 378 8.75 7.57 -16.56
C GLY A 378 7.81 7.49 -17.76
N PRO A 379 7.96 6.48 -18.64
CA PRO A 379 7.07 6.25 -19.78
C PRO A 379 5.69 5.67 -19.39
N TYR A 380 5.41 5.53 -18.09
CA TYR A 380 4.27 4.77 -17.58
C TYR A 380 3.20 5.71 -17.03
N THR A 381 2.04 5.71 -17.68
CA THR A 381 0.82 6.34 -17.17
C THR A 381 -0.30 5.32 -17.12
N PHE A 382 -1.15 5.40 -16.10
CA PHE A 382 -2.42 4.69 -16.04
C PHE A 382 -3.54 5.65 -16.42
N ALA A 383 -4.37 5.27 -17.38
CA ALA A 383 -5.61 5.96 -17.68
C ALA A 383 -6.70 4.91 -17.96
N PRO A 384 -7.77 4.82 -17.15
CA PRO A 384 -8.96 4.11 -17.58
C PRO A 384 -9.64 5.03 -18.60
N HIS A 385 -9.45 4.69 -19.87
CA HIS A 385 -10.10 5.37 -20.97
C HIS A 385 -11.58 5.02 -20.94
N PRO A 386 -12.53 5.98 -21.01
CA PRO A 386 -13.91 5.61 -21.28
C PRO A 386 -13.92 4.90 -22.64
N GLY A 387 -14.35 3.63 -22.64
CA GLY A 387 -14.61 2.91 -23.88
C GLY A 387 -15.52 3.78 -24.75
N ASN A 388 -15.23 3.83 -26.05
CA ASN A 388 -15.97 4.57 -27.07
C ASN A 388 -17.42 4.07 -27.30
N ASN A 389 -17.96 3.26 -26.39
CA ASN A 389 -19.26 2.64 -26.54
C ASN A 389 -20.18 3.11 -25.41
N ASN A 390 -21.32 3.67 -25.81
CA ASN A 390 -22.34 4.34 -25.01
C ASN A 390 -23.09 3.45 -23.97
N ALA A 391 -22.42 2.47 -23.35
CA ALA A 391 -22.96 1.79 -22.17
C ALA A 391 -22.69 2.58 -20.88
N ASP A 392 -21.59 3.36 -20.84
CA ASP A 392 -21.14 4.11 -19.64
C ASP A 392 -21.22 5.65 -19.82
N GLY A 393 -21.95 6.13 -20.84
CA GLY A 393 -22.27 7.55 -20.99
C GLY A 393 -21.16 8.50 -21.51
N GLY A 394 -19.99 8.02 -21.95
CA GLY A 394 -19.05 8.82 -22.76
C GLY A 394 -18.56 10.14 -22.15
N GLY A 395 -18.51 10.26 -20.82
CA GLY A 395 -18.16 11.50 -20.12
C GLY A 395 -16.66 11.69 -19.85
N SER A 396 -16.23 12.94 -19.62
CA SER A 396 -14.91 13.28 -19.06
C SER A 396 -14.64 12.52 -17.76
N VAL A 397 -13.47 11.92 -17.63
CA VAL A 397 -12.92 11.37 -16.37
C VAL A 397 -11.95 12.40 -15.82
N SER A 398 -11.94 12.64 -14.50
CA SER A 398 -10.99 13.58 -13.91
C SER A 398 -10.47 13.08 -12.56
N PHE A 399 -9.27 12.48 -12.55
CA PHE A 399 -8.66 12.03 -11.31
C PHE A 399 -8.15 13.20 -10.50
N PHE A 400 -8.60 13.27 -9.26
CA PHE A 400 -8.17 14.29 -8.33
C PHE A 400 -7.40 13.62 -7.21
N GLY A 401 -8.07 12.83 -6.36
CA GLY A 401 -7.42 12.23 -5.19
C GLY A 401 -6.66 10.96 -5.51
N ILE A 402 -5.55 10.79 -4.82
CA ILE A 402 -4.68 9.62 -4.92
C ILE A 402 -3.99 9.32 -3.60
N VAL A 403 -3.92 8.04 -3.21
CA VAL A 403 -3.15 7.63 -2.03
C VAL A 403 -2.60 6.22 -2.22
N ILE A 404 -1.36 6.01 -1.80
CA ILE A 404 -0.71 4.71 -1.83
C ILE A 404 -0.74 4.06 -0.46
N ASP A 405 -1.05 2.76 -0.45
CA ASP A 405 -0.95 1.95 0.74
C ASP A 405 0.53 1.77 1.17
N PRO A 406 0.87 1.93 2.46
CA PRO A 406 2.24 1.75 2.96
C PRO A 406 2.87 0.38 2.68
N SER A 407 2.06 -0.68 2.52
CA SER A 407 2.53 -2.00 2.11
C SER A 407 2.88 -2.09 0.61
N LEU A 408 2.62 -1.01 -0.14
CA LEU A 408 2.79 -0.91 -1.59
C LEU A 408 1.99 -1.95 -2.37
N CYS A 409 0.89 -2.45 -1.79
CA CYS A 409 0.01 -3.39 -2.46
C CYS A 409 -1.05 -2.69 -3.31
N MET A 410 -1.60 -1.58 -2.81
CA MET A 410 -2.72 -0.89 -3.43
C MET A 410 -2.45 0.60 -3.61
N LEU A 411 -2.92 1.13 -4.73
CA LEU A 411 -3.05 2.56 -4.99
C LEU A 411 -4.53 2.87 -5.18
N TRP A 412 -5.02 3.91 -4.52
CA TRP A 412 -6.41 4.34 -4.62
C TRP A 412 -6.49 5.64 -5.38
N VAL A 413 -7.51 5.77 -6.23
CA VAL A 413 -7.71 6.96 -7.07
C VAL A 413 -9.19 7.29 -7.14
N SER A 414 -9.56 8.55 -6.96
CA SER A 414 -10.94 9.02 -7.10
C SER A 414 -11.17 9.78 -8.41
N ASP A 415 -12.29 9.51 -9.08
CA ASP A 415 -12.79 10.35 -10.18
C ASP A 415 -13.69 11.45 -9.60
N TYR A 416 -13.20 12.66 -9.73
CA TYR A 416 -13.86 13.86 -9.28
C TYR A 416 -15.18 14.16 -9.97
N VAL A 417 -15.33 13.89 -11.27
CA VAL A 417 -16.55 14.27 -12.01
C VAL A 417 -17.67 13.25 -11.80
N ARG A 418 -17.30 11.97 -11.74
CA ARG A 418 -18.28 10.87 -11.68
C ARG A 418 -18.62 10.43 -10.26
N GLY A 419 -17.76 10.75 -9.30
CA GLY A 419 -17.88 10.26 -7.93
C GLY A 419 -17.46 8.81 -7.78
N ASP A 420 -16.64 8.30 -8.71
CA ASP A 420 -16.16 6.93 -8.74
C ASP A 420 -14.89 6.76 -7.91
N LEU A 421 -14.75 5.59 -7.29
CA LEU A 421 -13.54 5.17 -6.62
C LEU A 421 -12.91 3.99 -7.35
N TYR A 422 -11.60 4.05 -7.56
CA TYR A 422 -10.81 2.97 -8.15
C TYR A 422 -9.73 2.51 -7.19
N SER A 423 -9.42 1.23 -7.27
CA SER A 423 -8.25 0.64 -6.61
C SER A 423 -7.37 -0.05 -7.64
N ILE A 424 -6.07 0.16 -7.56
CA ILE A 424 -5.06 -0.42 -8.44
C ILE A 424 -4.17 -1.33 -7.60
N GLU A 425 -4.09 -2.60 -7.99
CA GLU A 425 -3.14 -3.55 -7.41
C GLU A 425 -1.77 -3.31 -8.04
N LEU A 426 -0.85 -2.69 -7.29
CA LEU A 426 0.44 -2.23 -7.81
C LEU A 426 1.30 -3.36 -8.39
N PRO A 427 1.36 -4.58 -7.80
CA PRO A 427 2.16 -5.67 -8.35
C PRO A 427 1.65 -6.22 -9.70
N SER A 428 0.34 -6.14 -9.99
CA SER A 428 -0.25 -6.62 -11.26
C SER A 428 -0.64 -5.51 -12.22
N ALA A 429 -0.66 -4.26 -11.76
CA ALA A 429 -1.26 -3.11 -12.42
C ALA A 429 -2.75 -3.33 -12.80
N GLN A 430 -3.45 -4.24 -12.11
CA GLN A 430 -4.88 -4.44 -12.33
C GLN A 430 -5.69 -3.32 -11.66
N VAL A 431 -6.73 -2.88 -12.35
CA VAL A 431 -7.56 -1.75 -11.95
C VAL A 431 -8.97 -2.25 -11.69
N PHE A 432 -9.51 -1.91 -10.53
CA PHE A 432 -10.84 -2.30 -10.09
C PHE A 432 -11.66 -1.04 -9.80
N TRP A 433 -12.86 -0.95 -10.36
CA TRP A 433 -13.85 0.02 -9.91
C TRP A 433 -14.49 -0.49 -8.62
N ARG A 434 -14.55 0.36 -7.60
CA ARG A 434 -14.94 0.02 -6.23
C ARG A 434 -16.27 0.60 -5.81
N GLY A 435 -16.94 1.34 -6.68
CA GLY A 435 -18.23 1.93 -6.42
C GLY A 435 -18.28 3.41 -6.74
N SER A 436 -19.48 3.96 -6.68
CA SER A 436 -19.76 5.38 -6.81
C SER A 436 -20.52 5.86 -5.56
N ILE A 437 -20.10 6.99 -5.00
CA ILE A 437 -20.71 7.57 -3.80
C ILE A 437 -22.16 8.00 -4.06
N GLU A 438 -22.44 8.45 -5.28
CA GLU A 438 -23.75 8.69 -5.91
C GLU A 438 -23.45 9.21 -7.32
N ALA A 439 -23.90 8.50 -8.37
CA ALA A 439 -23.50 8.78 -9.74
C ALA A 439 -23.74 10.24 -10.15
N GLY A 440 -22.66 10.96 -10.50
CA GLY A 440 -22.70 12.32 -11.04
C GLY A 440 -22.46 13.46 -10.04
N TYR A 441 -22.15 13.16 -8.78
CA TYR A 441 -21.72 14.18 -7.80
C TYR A 441 -20.20 14.24 -7.66
N LYS A 442 -19.67 15.45 -7.44
CA LYS A 442 -18.23 15.65 -7.34
C LYS A 442 -17.67 15.36 -5.96
N LEU A 443 -16.46 14.79 -5.95
CA LEU A 443 -15.68 14.49 -4.75
C LEU A 443 -14.70 15.61 -4.40
N GLY A 444 -14.08 15.49 -3.23
CA GLY A 444 -12.93 16.27 -2.84
C GLY A 444 -11.65 15.91 -3.61
N LEU A 445 -10.58 16.67 -3.32
CA LEU A 445 -9.24 16.36 -3.80
C LEU A 445 -8.59 15.27 -2.93
N GLY A 446 -8.71 15.38 -1.61
CA GLY A 446 -7.98 14.54 -0.67
C GLY A 446 -8.56 13.14 -0.56
N LEU A 447 -7.64 12.19 -0.59
CA LEU A 447 -7.84 10.78 -0.37
C LEU A 447 -6.81 10.34 0.66
N ALA A 448 -7.23 9.75 1.78
CA ALA A 448 -6.30 9.38 2.84
C ALA A 448 -6.63 8.02 3.44
N LEU A 449 -5.59 7.39 4.00
CA LEU A 449 -5.67 6.11 4.68
C LEU A 449 -5.68 6.35 6.18
N GLN A 450 -6.79 6.02 6.84
CA GLN A 450 -6.89 6.02 8.28
C GLN A 450 -6.59 4.62 8.81
N PRO A 451 -5.62 4.42 9.72
CA PRO A 451 -5.42 3.12 10.36
C PRO A 451 -6.72 2.63 11.02
N LYS A 452 -7.14 1.39 10.71
CA LYS A 452 -8.31 0.73 11.31
C LYS A 452 -8.12 0.50 12.80
N CYS A 453 -6.87 0.28 13.18
CA CYS A 453 -6.46 0.25 14.56
C CYS A 453 -5.37 1.30 14.79
N ILE A 454 -5.55 2.06 15.88
CA ILE A 454 -4.63 3.10 16.33
C ILE A 454 -4.32 2.78 17.78
N VAL A 455 -3.05 2.52 18.09
CA VAL A 455 -2.63 2.34 19.48
C VAL A 455 -3.00 3.60 20.25
N HIS A 456 -3.80 3.46 21.30
CA HIS A 456 -4.34 4.57 22.07
C HIS A 456 -4.04 4.42 23.56
N SER A 457 -4.39 5.44 24.35
CA SER A 457 -4.22 5.47 25.80
C SER A 457 -5.20 4.58 26.55
N ASP A 458 -5.61 3.46 25.95
CA ASP A 458 -6.43 2.42 26.59
C ASP A 458 -7.86 2.83 26.98
N ASP A 459 -8.23 4.08 26.74
CA ASP A 459 -9.59 4.63 26.76
C ASP A 459 -10.31 4.18 25.48
N VAL A 460 -10.90 2.99 25.55
CA VAL A 460 -11.54 2.29 24.43
C VAL A 460 -12.75 3.05 23.92
N ASP A 461 -13.49 3.74 24.79
CA ASP A 461 -14.68 4.50 24.38
C ASP A 461 -14.47 6.00 24.13
N ALA A 462 -13.24 6.46 24.31
CA ALA A 462 -12.77 7.83 24.06
C ALA A 462 -13.52 8.89 24.87
N ASN A 463 -13.93 8.56 26.10
CA ASN A 463 -14.62 9.49 27.00
C ASN A 463 -13.66 10.37 27.83
N GLY A 464 -12.35 10.08 27.78
CA GLY A 464 -11.29 10.79 28.50
C GLY A 464 -10.84 10.15 29.82
N CYS A 465 -11.39 9.00 30.22
CA CYS A 465 -11.06 8.29 31.45
C CYS A 465 -11.01 6.78 31.16
N VAL A 466 -9.97 6.10 31.62
CA VAL A 466 -9.84 4.64 31.48
C VAL A 466 -10.51 3.97 32.67
N ASP A 467 -11.69 3.40 32.48
CA ASP A 467 -12.50 2.83 33.56
C ASP A 467 -13.07 1.43 33.25
N ASP A 468 -14.03 0.98 34.06
CA ASP A 468 -14.63 -0.33 33.91
C ASP A 468 -15.48 -0.45 32.64
N ALA A 469 -15.95 0.65 32.04
CA ALA A 469 -16.62 0.65 30.75
C ALA A 469 -15.66 0.25 29.61
N ASP A 470 -14.42 0.76 29.63
CA ASP A 470 -13.39 0.36 28.65
C ASP A 470 -13.02 -1.11 28.80
N LEU A 471 -12.80 -1.53 30.05
CA LEU A 471 -12.47 -2.92 30.38
C LEU A 471 -13.57 -3.88 29.91
N LEU A 472 -14.84 -3.52 30.12
CA LEU A 472 -15.97 -4.34 29.69
C LEU A 472 -16.08 -4.43 28.16
N ARG A 473 -15.71 -3.38 27.42
CA ARG A 473 -15.72 -3.42 25.95
C ARG A 473 -14.69 -4.40 25.40
N VAL A 474 -13.46 -4.38 25.93
CA VAL A 474 -12.43 -5.38 25.56
C VAL A 474 -12.89 -6.78 25.93
N LEU A 475 -13.44 -6.99 27.13
CA LEU A 475 -13.95 -8.30 27.56
C LEU A 475 -15.10 -8.82 26.69
N PHE A 476 -15.99 -7.95 26.21
CA PHE A 476 -17.07 -8.38 25.31
C PHE A 476 -16.58 -8.75 23.90
N ALA A 477 -15.42 -8.25 23.50
CA ALA A 477 -14.78 -8.59 22.24
C ALA A 477 -13.69 -9.66 22.37
N PHE A 478 -13.41 -10.16 23.58
CA PHE A 478 -12.30 -11.06 23.86
C PHE A 478 -12.36 -12.35 23.01
N GLY A 479 -11.23 -12.68 22.38
CA GLY A 479 -11.08 -13.81 21.46
C GLY A 479 -11.62 -13.56 20.05
N GLN A 480 -12.06 -12.33 19.73
CA GLN A 480 -12.34 -11.94 18.36
C GLN A 480 -11.03 -11.66 17.62
N SER A 481 -10.92 -12.20 16.41
CA SER A 481 -9.88 -11.85 15.44
C SER A 481 -10.59 -11.41 14.17
N ASP A 482 -10.57 -10.12 13.89
CA ASP A 482 -11.12 -9.52 12.68
C ASP A 482 -10.33 -8.24 12.36
N GLN A 483 -10.59 -7.63 11.22
CA GLN A 483 -9.88 -6.43 10.78
C GLN A 483 -10.56 -5.13 11.19
N ASP A 484 -11.82 -5.19 11.62
CA ASP A 484 -12.61 -4.05 12.08
C ASP A 484 -12.98 -4.20 13.56
N LEU A 485 -12.03 -4.69 14.37
CA LEU A 485 -12.17 -4.75 15.83
C LEU A 485 -12.30 -3.35 16.45
N GLY A 486 -11.80 -2.31 15.78
CA GLY A 486 -11.86 -0.94 16.28
C GLY A 486 -10.96 -0.75 17.49
N ARG A 487 -11.42 -0.05 18.53
CA ARG A 487 -10.62 0.32 19.72
C ARG A 487 -10.52 -0.79 20.78
N VAL A 488 -11.16 -1.94 20.57
CA VAL A 488 -11.06 -3.07 21.52
C VAL A 488 -9.81 -3.92 21.30
N ASP A 489 -9.23 -3.86 20.11
CA ASP A 489 -7.85 -4.28 19.83
C ASP A 489 -6.97 -3.07 20.16
N VAL A 490 -6.44 -3.05 21.38
CA VAL A 490 -5.80 -1.89 22.00
C VAL A 490 -4.35 -1.78 21.52
N ASN A 491 -3.71 -2.93 21.27
CA ASN A 491 -2.33 -3.01 20.83
C ASN A 491 -2.16 -3.09 19.30
N CYS A 492 -3.27 -3.26 18.57
CA CYS A 492 -3.35 -3.34 17.11
C CYS A 492 -2.67 -4.55 16.47
N ASP A 493 -2.67 -5.69 17.14
CA ASP A 493 -2.11 -6.94 16.60
C ASP A 493 -3.12 -7.77 15.79
N GLY A 494 -4.39 -7.32 15.72
CA GLY A 494 -5.46 -7.94 14.96
C GLY A 494 -6.22 -9.03 15.73
N THR A 495 -5.97 -9.20 17.02
CA THR A 495 -6.71 -10.12 17.89
C THR A 495 -6.97 -9.47 19.24
N VAL A 496 -8.23 -9.49 19.71
CA VAL A 496 -8.53 -9.04 21.07
C VAL A 496 -8.18 -10.16 22.06
N ASP A 497 -7.06 -10.03 22.76
CA ASP A 497 -6.57 -11.04 23.70
C ASP A 497 -6.16 -10.48 25.09
N ASP A 498 -5.41 -11.29 25.84
CA ASP A 498 -4.97 -10.91 27.18
C ASP A 498 -3.97 -9.75 27.17
N ALA A 499 -3.26 -9.50 26.08
CA ALA A 499 -2.41 -8.32 25.93
C ALA A 499 -3.24 -7.03 25.87
N ASP A 500 -4.35 -7.00 25.13
CA ASP A 500 -5.26 -5.83 25.11
C ASP A 500 -5.87 -5.58 26.49
N LEU A 501 -6.35 -6.65 27.11
CA LEU A 501 -6.96 -6.59 28.44
C LEU A 501 -5.97 -6.07 29.49
N LEU A 502 -4.72 -6.55 29.45
CA LEU A 502 -3.67 -6.10 30.36
C LEU A 502 -3.32 -4.63 30.14
N THR A 503 -3.37 -4.14 28.89
CA THR A 503 -3.03 -2.75 28.58
C THR A 503 -4.09 -1.79 29.17
N VAL A 504 -5.39 -2.12 29.08
CA VAL A 504 -6.46 -1.39 29.78
C VAL A 504 -6.30 -1.46 31.30
N LEU A 505 -6.00 -2.64 31.85
CA LEU A 505 -5.80 -2.80 33.29
C LEU A 505 -4.59 -2.02 33.84
N PHE A 506 -3.49 -1.92 33.08
CA PHE A 506 -2.32 -1.16 33.49
C PHE A 506 -2.58 0.34 33.54
N ASN A 507 -3.50 0.84 32.71
CA ASN A 507 -3.84 2.24 32.61
C ASN A 507 -5.16 2.58 33.31
N PHE A 508 -5.72 1.65 34.08
CA PHE A 508 -6.99 1.83 34.78
C PHE A 508 -6.94 3.02 35.76
N GLY A 509 -7.92 3.90 35.66
CA GLY A 509 -8.03 5.13 36.45
C GLY A 509 -7.19 6.31 35.93
N THR A 510 -6.61 6.22 34.73
CA THR A 510 -5.94 7.36 34.09
C THR A 510 -6.93 8.25 33.33
N GLY A 511 -6.66 9.56 33.25
CA GLY A 511 -7.55 10.53 32.58
C GLY A 511 -8.75 11.01 33.42
N CYS A 512 -8.97 10.34 34.55
CA CYS A 512 -9.90 10.71 35.61
C CYS A 512 -9.17 11.55 36.70
#